data_AF-W1Q5J9-F1
#
_entry.id   AF-W1Q5J9-F1
#
_cell.length_a   1.000
_cell.length_b   1.000
_cell.length_c   1.000
_cell.angle_alpha   90.00
_cell.angle_beta   90.00
_cell.angle_gamma   90.00
#
_symmetry.space_group_name_H-M   'P 1'
#
loop_
_entity.id
_entity.type
_entity.pdbx_description
1 polymer ?
#
loop_
_entity_poly.entity_id
_entity_poly.type
_entity_poly.pdbx_seq_one_letter_code
_entity_poly.pdbx_strand_id
1 'polypeptide(L)'
;MTVHDYSQLNTAISVKEQSFLSRANLVQLLNAVDDEQLALYLEGTPYSVPLAEIRQHDVLDQTIMKALAADYDFAYQQCPDPNLVNVFGLKYVYHNLKLFLKMRAIGRDLSHLLIPIGPYPLEALKHLSLTLESDLCDPLIVEEVAQTWSEYKDYENTVAIDMGMDSAYFRHLRVIADQSDLPLLQELVDAKIDFFNAITALRALAQDKPNSFAYQLMSRKGTKRPKEILHLAKDGQLASWFNAFNALPYTKVFDSYVQAMQSGKIQASQMEQLQDLYLTHLVNSASLDALSGGQILRYLNGREMEAVNLRLILLGRANGIAKEAIEERMRLGYHDN
;
A
#
# COMPACT_ATOMS: atom_id res chain seq x y z
N MET A 1 -11.99 10.65 22.36
CA MET A 1 -10.75 9.90 22.65
C MET A 1 -9.83 10.81 23.44
N THR A 2 -9.18 10.32 24.48
CA THR A 2 -8.36 11.18 25.35
C THR A 2 -6.87 11.01 25.06
N VAL A 3 -6.10 12.06 25.34
CA VAL A 3 -4.63 12.10 25.20
C VAL A 3 -3.92 10.91 25.88
N HIS A 4 -4.52 10.31 26.90
CA HIS A 4 -3.96 9.16 27.61
C HIS A 4 -3.93 7.86 26.81
N ASP A 5 -4.76 7.71 25.76
CA ASP A 5 -4.95 6.44 25.05
C ASP A 5 -3.76 6.12 24.12
N TYR A 6 -3.03 7.13 23.62
CA TYR A 6 -1.92 6.95 22.68
C TYR A 6 -0.53 6.83 23.34
N SER A 7 -0.38 7.21 24.60
CA SER A 7 0.93 7.19 25.28
C SER A 7 1.53 5.78 25.40
N GLN A 8 0.69 4.79 25.72
CA GLN A 8 1.10 3.39 25.79
C GLN A 8 1.50 2.86 24.41
N LEU A 9 0.69 3.16 23.37
CA LEU A 9 0.98 2.80 21.99
C LEU A 9 2.32 3.39 21.53
N ASN A 10 2.55 4.68 21.77
CA ASN A 10 3.77 5.38 21.38
C ASN A 10 5.01 4.80 22.06
N THR A 11 4.89 4.40 23.34
CA THR A 11 5.96 3.71 24.07
C THR A 11 6.26 2.34 23.45
N ALA A 12 5.22 1.58 23.12
CA ALA A 12 5.38 0.27 22.48
C ALA A 12 5.98 0.38 21.07
N ILE A 13 5.56 1.39 20.29
CA ILE A 13 6.14 1.71 18.97
C ILE A 13 7.62 2.00 19.12
N SER A 14 8.02 2.88 20.06
CA SER A 14 9.44 3.26 20.29
C SER A 14 10.37 2.06 20.51
N VAL A 15 9.87 1.00 21.16
CA VAL A 15 10.63 -0.26 21.32
C VAL A 15 10.73 -1.01 19.99
N LYS A 16 9.63 -1.11 19.25
CA LYS A 16 9.57 -1.80 17.94
C LYS A 16 10.33 -1.07 16.84
N GLU A 17 10.52 0.23 16.95
CA GLU A 17 11.29 1.01 15.97
C GLU A 17 12.75 0.51 15.87
N GLN A 18 13.29 -0.08 16.94
CA GLN A 18 14.66 -0.60 16.96
C GLN A 18 14.89 -1.79 16.02
N SER A 19 13.82 -2.44 15.54
CA SER A 19 13.91 -3.56 14.60
C SER A 19 13.70 -3.17 13.14
N PHE A 20 13.66 -1.88 12.81
CA PHE A 20 13.74 -1.45 11.41
C PHE A 20 15.16 -1.66 10.86
N LEU A 21 15.24 -2.10 9.61
CA LEU A 21 16.45 -2.12 8.83
C LEU A 21 16.83 -0.69 8.45
N SER A 22 18.04 -0.29 8.81
CA SER A 22 18.59 0.98 8.36
C SER A 22 18.89 0.95 6.86
N ARG A 23 19.04 2.12 6.23
CA ARG A 23 19.53 2.23 4.85
C ARG A 23 20.84 1.46 4.64
N ALA A 24 21.74 1.49 5.63
CA ALA A 24 22.99 0.74 5.59
C ALA A 24 22.76 -0.77 5.53
N ASN A 25 21.80 -1.30 6.30
CA ASN A 25 21.44 -2.73 6.25
C ASN A 25 20.87 -3.12 4.88
N LEU A 26 19.98 -2.30 4.31
CA LEU A 26 19.43 -2.57 2.97
C LEU A 26 20.51 -2.53 1.88
N VAL A 27 21.44 -1.58 1.95
CA VAL A 27 22.60 -1.51 1.04
C VAL A 27 23.54 -2.70 1.23
N GLN A 28 23.72 -3.21 2.45
CA GLN A 28 24.47 -4.46 2.70
C GLN A 28 23.79 -5.66 2.04
N LEU A 29 22.47 -5.81 2.19
CA LEU A 29 21.69 -6.86 1.52
C LEU A 29 21.82 -6.77 0.00
N LEU A 30 21.75 -5.56 -0.57
CA LEU A 30 21.97 -5.33 -2.00
C LEU A 30 23.39 -5.71 -2.45
N ASN A 31 24.38 -5.56 -1.56
CA ASN A 31 25.78 -5.80 -1.88
C ASN A 31 26.32 -7.19 -1.53
N ALA A 32 25.54 -8.05 -0.87
CA ALA A 32 25.97 -9.41 -0.54
C ALA A 32 26.53 -10.14 -1.78
N VAL A 33 27.65 -10.84 -1.65
CA VAL A 33 28.35 -11.46 -2.80
C VAL A 33 27.81 -12.84 -3.13
N ASP A 34 27.22 -13.51 -2.16
CA ASP A 34 26.64 -14.85 -2.27
C ASP A 34 25.46 -15.04 -1.30
N ASP A 35 24.88 -16.24 -1.32
CA ASP A 35 23.73 -16.62 -0.50
C ASP A 35 24.10 -16.76 0.99
N GLU A 36 25.34 -17.15 1.31
CA GLU A 36 25.81 -17.28 2.69
C GLU A 36 25.87 -15.92 3.36
N GLN A 37 26.43 -14.93 2.67
CA GLN A 37 26.48 -13.56 3.15
C GLN A 37 25.09 -12.93 3.21
N LEU A 38 24.20 -13.22 2.25
CA LEU A 38 22.81 -12.77 2.30
C LEU A 38 22.08 -13.34 3.51
N ALA A 39 22.23 -14.65 3.78
CA ALA A 39 21.63 -15.31 4.94
C ALA A 39 22.14 -14.71 6.25
N LEU A 40 23.46 -14.49 6.34
CA LEU A 40 24.10 -13.87 7.50
C LEU A 40 23.56 -12.45 7.77
N TYR A 41 23.29 -11.66 6.73
CA TYR A 41 22.73 -10.32 6.90
C TYR A 41 21.25 -10.31 7.29
N LEU A 42 20.51 -11.36 6.95
CA LEU A 42 19.12 -11.54 7.41
C LEU A 42 19.04 -12.19 8.80
N GLU A 43 20.11 -12.84 9.25
CA GLU A 43 20.19 -13.43 10.58
C GLU A 43 20.00 -12.36 11.67
N GLY A 44 19.21 -12.70 12.71
CA GLY A 44 18.84 -11.76 13.77
C GLY A 44 17.77 -10.74 13.38
N THR A 45 17.31 -10.73 12.13
CA THR A 45 16.14 -9.94 11.69
C THR A 45 14.87 -10.82 11.66
N PRO A 46 13.66 -10.22 11.60
CA PRO A 46 12.42 -10.95 11.36
C PRO A 46 12.37 -11.70 10.01
N TYR A 47 13.31 -11.42 9.12
CA TYR A 47 13.38 -11.91 7.75
C TYR A 47 14.35 -13.08 7.55
N SER A 48 14.87 -13.64 8.65
CA SER A 48 15.77 -14.78 8.63
C SER A 48 15.09 -16.01 8.00
N VAL A 49 15.78 -16.64 7.05
CA VAL A 49 15.39 -17.90 6.41
C VAL A 49 16.58 -18.86 6.40
N PRO A 50 16.35 -20.19 6.43
CA PRO A 50 17.42 -21.16 6.29
C PRO A 50 18.19 -20.95 4.98
N LEU A 51 19.52 -21.15 5.00
CA LEU A 51 20.36 -21.02 3.80
C LEU A 51 19.86 -21.88 2.63
N ALA A 52 19.31 -23.06 2.90
CA ALA A 52 18.75 -23.95 1.88
C ALA A 52 17.51 -23.38 1.17
N GLU A 53 16.84 -22.39 1.78
CA GLU A 53 15.58 -21.80 1.31
C GLU A 53 15.77 -20.37 0.79
N ILE A 54 16.96 -19.78 0.89
CA ILE A 54 17.19 -18.37 0.56
C ILE A 54 17.03 -18.03 -0.93
N ARG A 55 17.04 -19.03 -1.80
CA ARG A 55 16.72 -18.88 -3.24
C ARG A 55 15.24 -19.08 -3.55
N GLN A 56 14.44 -19.50 -2.58
CA GLN A 56 13.02 -19.78 -2.78
C GLN A 56 12.23 -18.48 -2.59
N HIS A 57 11.85 -17.86 -3.72
CA HIS A 57 11.13 -16.58 -3.73
C HIS A 57 9.86 -16.61 -2.89
N ASP A 58 9.09 -17.70 -2.96
CA ASP A 58 7.85 -17.83 -2.21
C ASP A 58 8.11 -17.86 -0.71
N VAL A 59 9.18 -18.52 -0.25
CA VAL A 59 9.55 -18.57 1.17
C VAL A 59 9.97 -17.19 1.68
N LEU A 60 10.79 -16.47 0.91
CA LEU A 60 11.20 -15.10 1.24
C LEU A 60 10.00 -14.16 1.30
N ASP A 61 9.11 -14.19 0.30
CA ASP A 61 7.93 -13.33 0.27
C ASP A 61 6.96 -13.64 1.41
N GLN A 62 6.73 -14.93 1.70
CA GLN A 62 5.93 -15.37 2.85
C GLN A 62 6.53 -14.92 4.18
N THR A 63 7.86 -14.94 4.31
CA THR A 63 8.56 -14.51 5.53
C THR A 63 8.40 -13.00 5.73
N ILE A 64 8.58 -12.21 4.67
CA ILE A 64 8.33 -10.75 4.69
C ILE A 64 6.87 -10.46 5.05
N MET A 65 5.93 -11.18 4.43
CA MET A 65 4.51 -10.98 4.71
C MET A 65 4.10 -11.42 6.11
N LYS A 66 4.70 -12.47 6.65
CA LYS A 66 4.49 -12.91 8.02
C LYS A 66 4.98 -11.88 9.03
N ALA A 67 6.16 -11.30 8.80
CA ALA A 67 6.68 -10.21 9.63
C ALA A 67 5.75 -8.98 9.57
N LEU A 68 5.35 -8.57 8.36
CA LEU A 68 4.43 -7.46 8.17
C LEU A 68 3.07 -7.72 8.84
N ALA A 69 2.52 -8.94 8.72
CA ALA A 69 1.27 -9.30 9.37
C ALA A 69 1.35 -9.23 10.90
N ALA A 70 2.47 -9.65 11.49
CA ALA A 70 2.69 -9.52 12.93
C ALA A 70 2.72 -8.04 13.40
N ASP A 71 3.24 -7.13 12.58
CA ASP A 71 3.22 -5.69 12.88
C ASP A 71 1.81 -5.10 12.76
N TYR A 72 1.00 -5.57 11.82
CA TYR A 72 -0.42 -5.20 11.73
C TYR A 72 -1.25 -5.77 12.88
N ASP A 73 -1.01 -7.02 13.29
CA ASP A 73 -1.68 -7.63 14.45
C ASP A 73 -1.38 -6.82 15.72
N PHE A 74 -0.12 -6.43 15.92
CA PHE A 74 0.26 -5.49 16.98
C PHE A 74 -0.52 -4.17 16.87
N ALA A 75 -0.57 -3.57 15.69
CA ALA A 75 -1.26 -2.31 15.48
C ALA A 75 -2.75 -2.40 15.80
N TYR A 76 -3.44 -3.45 15.34
CA TYR A 76 -4.87 -3.67 15.63
C TYR A 76 -5.13 -3.94 17.11
N GLN A 77 -4.21 -4.57 17.82
CA GLN A 77 -4.35 -4.85 19.25
C GLN A 77 -4.09 -3.62 20.14
N GLN A 78 -3.19 -2.74 19.72
CA GLN A 78 -2.70 -1.63 20.56
C GLN A 78 -3.25 -0.27 20.17
N CYS A 79 -3.75 -0.09 18.95
CA CYS A 79 -4.26 1.20 18.49
C CYS A 79 -5.69 1.44 19.01
N PRO A 80 -5.95 2.52 19.75
CA PRO A 80 -7.30 2.84 20.24
C PRO A 80 -8.32 3.09 19.13
N ASP A 81 -7.87 3.66 18.01
CA ASP A 81 -8.69 3.89 16.82
C ASP A 81 -8.26 2.95 15.69
N PRO A 82 -9.03 1.89 15.41
CA PRO A 82 -8.69 0.95 14.35
C PRO A 82 -8.68 1.60 12.96
N ASN A 83 -9.31 2.77 12.76
CA ASN A 83 -9.31 3.45 11.47
C ASN A 83 -7.92 3.96 11.06
N LEU A 84 -7.07 4.29 12.03
CA LEU A 84 -5.67 4.61 11.78
C LEU A 84 -4.89 3.42 11.22
N VAL A 85 -5.25 2.20 11.61
CA VAL A 85 -4.64 0.97 11.08
C VAL A 85 -5.28 0.61 9.74
N ASN A 86 -6.61 0.72 9.64
CA ASN A 86 -7.40 0.38 8.45
C ASN A 86 -7.00 1.17 7.21
N VAL A 87 -6.55 2.42 7.33
CA VAL A 87 -6.10 3.22 6.18
C VAL A 87 -4.96 2.56 5.39
N PHE A 88 -4.17 1.70 6.05
CA PHE A 88 -3.17 0.85 5.40
C PHE A 88 -3.64 -0.62 5.26
N GLY A 89 -4.31 -1.16 6.28
CA GLY A 89 -4.69 -2.58 6.34
C GLY A 89 -5.79 -2.98 5.35
N LEU A 90 -6.72 -2.09 5.01
CA LEU A 90 -7.88 -2.44 4.17
C LEU A 90 -7.50 -2.92 2.77
N LYS A 91 -6.35 -2.51 2.22
CA LYS A 91 -5.89 -3.00 0.91
C LYS A 91 -5.79 -4.53 0.88
N TYR A 92 -5.41 -5.14 2.00
CA TYR A 92 -5.30 -6.59 2.14
C TYR A 92 -6.67 -7.25 2.32
N VAL A 93 -7.59 -6.62 3.05
CA VAL A 93 -8.98 -7.09 3.18
C VAL A 93 -9.66 -7.16 1.81
N TYR A 94 -9.61 -6.09 1.03
CA TYR A 94 -10.21 -6.05 -0.31
C TYR A 94 -9.48 -6.94 -1.32
N HIS A 95 -8.15 -7.11 -1.18
CA HIS A 95 -7.40 -8.13 -1.94
C HIS A 95 -7.90 -9.55 -1.65
N ASN A 96 -8.08 -9.91 -0.38
CA ASN A 96 -8.57 -11.24 -0.01
C ASN A 96 -10.01 -11.47 -0.47
N LEU A 97 -10.90 -10.48 -0.31
CA LEU A 97 -12.27 -10.57 -0.80
C LEU A 97 -12.31 -10.77 -2.32
N LYS A 98 -11.52 -9.99 -3.06
CA LYS A 98 -11.31 -10.15 -4.50
C LYS A 98 -10.86 -11.56 -4.86
N LEU A 99 -9.87 -12.11 -4.15
CA LEU A 99 -9.41 -13.47 -4.36
C LEU A 99 -10.49 -14.51 -4.06
N PHE A 100 -11.21 -14.38 -2.96
CA PHE A 100 -12.29 -15.32 -2.63
C PHE A 100 -13.41 -15.31 -3.67
N LEU A 101 -13.84 -14.12 -4.11
CA LEU A 101 -14.83 -13.99 -5.19
C LEU A 101 -14.30 -14.56 -6.51
N LYS A 102 -13.01 -14.37 -6.83
CA LYS A 102 -12.39 -14.98 -8.01
C LYS A 102 -12.33 -16.50 -7.92
N MET A 103 -11.90 -17.06 -6.79
CA MET A 103 -11.88 -18.52 -6.57
C MET A 103 -13.28 -19.11 -6.73
N ARG A 104 -14.31 -18.43 -6.20
CA ARG A 104 -15.72 -18.79 -6.38
C ARG A 104 -16.15 -18.73 -7.85
N ALA A 105 -15.74 -17.69 -8.58
CA ALA A 105 -16.08 -17.49 -9.98
C ALA A 105 -15.44 -18.52 -10.92
N ILE A 106 -14.15 -18.82 -10.75
CA ILE A 106 -13.37 -19.64 -11.69
C ILE A 106 -13.19 -21.11 -11.24
N GLY A 107 -13.56 -21.44 -10.01
CA GLY A 107 -13.46 -22.80 -9.46
C GLY A 107 -12.01 -23.28 -9.28
N ARG A 108 -11.05 -22.37 -9.06
CA ARG A 108 -9.64 -22.71 -8.81
C ARG A 108 -9.22 -22.23 -7.44
N ASP A 109 -8.37 -23.00 -6.78
CA ASP A 109 -7.77 -22.61 -5.51
C ASP A 109 -6.61 -21.63 -5.73
N LEU A 110 -6.72 -20.47 -5.09
CA LEU A 110 -5.74 -19.40 -5.06
C LEU A 110 -5.39 -19.02 -3.61
N SER A 111 -5.65 -19.92 -2.65
CA SER A 111 -5.49 -19.64 -1.22
C SER A 111 -4.06 -19.28 -0.82
N HIS A 112 -3.05 -19.73 -1.60
CA HIS A 112 -1.65 -19.35 -1.42
C HIS A 112 -1.35 -17.86 -1.67
N LEU A 113 -2.27 -17.11 -2.28
CA LEU A 113 -2.17 -15.67 -2.52
C LEU A 113 -2.89 -14.83 -1.45
N LEU A 114 -3.53 -15.47 -0.47
CA LEU A 114 -4.21 -14.79 0.62
C LEU A 114 -3.20 -14.17 1.58
N ILE A 115 -3.53 -12.98 2.08
CA ILE A 115 -2.68 -12.21 2.98
C ILE A 115 -3.42 -12.03 4.30
N PRO A 116 -2.99 -12.64 5.42
CA PRO A 116 -3.70 -12.58 6.69
C PRO A 116 -3.48 -11.24 7.41
N ILE A 117 -3.82 -10.13 6.75
CA ILE A 117 -3.74 -8.78 7.29
C ILE A 117 -5.11 -8.13 7.19
N GLY A 118 -5.56 -7.54 8.30
CA GLY A 118 -6.82 -6.84 8.41
C GLY A 118 -7.49 -7.12 9.75
N PRO A 119 -8.60 -6.43 10.06
CA PRO A 119 -9.29 -6.59 11.33
C PRO A 119 -10.17 -7.85 11.38
N TYR A 120 -10.24 -8.62 10.30
CA TYR A 120 -11.11 -9.79 10.16
C TYR A 120 -10.29 -11.04 9.87
N PRO A 121 -10.62 -12.19 10.49
CA PRO A 121 -10.01 -13.46 10.14
C PRO A 121 -10.39 -13.87 8.71
N LEU A 122 -9.48 -14.57 8.01
CA LEU A 122 -9.71 -15.02 6.63
C LEU A 122 -10.97 -15.87 6.48
N GLU A 123 -11.32 -16.68 7.48
CA GLU A 123 -12.55 -17.48 7.48
C GLU A 123 -13.82 -16.62 7.48
N ALA A 124 -13.81 -15.45 8.11
CA ALA A 124 -14.95 -14.52 8.05
C ALA A 124 -15.10 -13.91 6.66
N LEU A 125 -13.98 -13.51 6.03
CA LEU A 125 -13.98 -13.00 4.65
C LEU A 125 -14.41 -14.08 3.64
N LYS A 126 -13.95 -15.32 3.86
CA LYS A 126 -14.35 -16.48 3.08
C LYS A 126 -15.85 -16.75 3.21
N HIS A 127 -16.37 -16.78 4.43
CA HIS A 127 -17.80 -16.93 4.69
C HIS A 127 -18.60 -15.85 3.94
N LEU A 128 -18.24 -14.57 4.14
CA LEU A 128 -18.87 -13.44 3.47
C LEU A 128 -18.85 -13.58 1.93
N SER A 129 -17.73 -14.00 1.34
CA SER A 129 -17.64 -14.17 -0.11
C SER A 129 -18.56 -15.27 -0.68
N LEU A 130 -18.95 -16.23 0.14
CA LEU A 130 -19.80 -17.38 -0.24
C LEU A 130 -21.28 -17.07 0.00
N THR A 131 -21.61 -16.57 1.19
CA THR A 131 -22.99 -16.30 1.62
C THR A 131 -23.49 -14.92 1.21
N LEU A 132 -22.58 -13.97 0.97
CA LEU A 132 -22.86 -12.54 0.80
C LEU A 132 -23.46 -11.89 2.06
N GLU A 133 -23.28 -12.54 3.21
CA GLU A 133 -23.81 -12.12 4.51
C GLU A 133 -22.73 -12.26 5.58
N SER A 134 -22.65 -11.30 6.51
CA SER A 134 -21.75 -11.35 7.66
C SER A 134 -22.22 -10.40 8.75
N ASP A 135 -22.23 -10.89 9.99
CA ASP A 135 -22.42 -10.07 11.20
C ASP A 135 -21.09 -9.57 11.77
N LEU A 136 -19.96 -10.06 11.25
CA LEU A 136 -18.61 -9.72 11.73
C LEU A 136 -17.97 -8.58 10.93
N CYS A 137 -18.25 -8.52 9.63
CA CYS A 137 -17.64 -7.54 8.73
C CYS A 137 -18.43 -6.23 8.76
N ASP A 138 -17.75 -5.11 8.46
CA ASP A 138 -18.42 -3.81 8.32
C ASP A 138 -19.55 -3.91 7.27
N PRO A 139 -20.76 -3.36 7.55
CA PRO A 139 -21.88 -3.38 6.61
C PRO A 139 -21.53 -2.83 5.22
N LEU A 140 -20.62 -1.85 5.14
CA LEU A 140 -20.10 -1.30 3.90
C LEU A 140 -19.39 -2.36 3.05
N ILE A 141 -18.62 -3.25 3.69
CA ILE A 141 -17.94 -4.36 3.02
C ILE A 141 -18.96 -5.39 2.54
N VAL A 142 -19.95 -5.73 3.37
CA VAL A 142 -20.99 -6.71 3.03
C VAL A 142 -21.77 -6.24 1.79
N GLU A 143 -22.20 -4.98 1.79
CA GLU A 143 -22.88 -4.33 0.66
C GLU A 143 -22.05 -4.44 -0.63
N GLU A 144 -20.76 -4.11 -0.58
CA GLU A 144 -19.88 -4.09 -1.76
C GLU A 144 -19.60 -5.47 -2.31
N VAL A 145 -19.44 -6.47 -1.43
CA VAL A 145 -19.26 -7.86 -1.82
C VAL A 145 -20.51 -8.37 -2.54
N ALA A 146 -21.70 -8.08 -1.99
CA ALA A 146 -22.97 -8.46 -2.59
C ALA A 146 -23.19 -7.76 -3.96
N GLN A 147 -22.94 -6.46 -4.04
CA GLN A 147 -23.06 -5.70 -5.28
C GLN A 147 -22.09 -6.20 -6.35
N THR A 148 -20.81 -6.35 -6.02
CA THR A 148 -19.78 -6.83 -6.94
C THR A 148 -20.09 -8.23 -7.45
N TRP A 149 -20.59 -9.12 -6.58
CA TRP A 149 -21.02 -10.45 -7.00
C TRP A 149 -22.25 -10.42 -7.91
N SER A 150 -23.18 -9.49 -7.68
CA SER A 150 -24.32 -9.28 -8.59
C SER A 150 -23.86 -8.84 -9.98
N GLU A 151 -22.96 -7.85 -10.05
CA GLU A 151 -22.39 -7.37 -11.31
C GLU A 151 -21.63 -8.50 -12.04
N TYR A 152 -20.87 -9.31 -11.32
CA TYR A 152 -20.23 -10.50 -11.91
C TYR A 152 -21.25 -11.46 -12.52
N LYS A 153 -22.37 -11.75 -11.84
CA LYS A 153 -23.41 -12.65 -12.38
C LYS A 153 -24.08 -12.11 -13.63
N ASP A 154 -24.23 -10.79 -13.74
CA ASP A 154 -24.89 -10.16 -14.89
C ASP A 154 -24.02 -10.19 -16.15
N TYR A 155 -22.69 -10.11 -16.00
CA TYR A 155 -21.75 -10.03 -17.13
C TYR A 155 -20.84 -11.25 -17.32
N GLU A 156 -20.82 -12.18 -16.36
CA GLU A 156 -19.92 -13.34 -16.27
C GLU A 156 -18.44 -13.00 -16.51
N ASN A 157 -18.02 -11.80 -16.10
CA ASN A 157 -16.70 -11.26 -16.36
C ASN A 157 -15.94 -11.01 -15.06
N THR A 158 -14.83 -11.72 -14.86
CA THR A 158 -13.99 -11.60 -13.66
C THR A 158 -13.36 -10.21 -13.49
N VAL A 159 -13.29 -9.40 -14.55
CA VAL A 159 -12.86 -7.99 -14.47
C VAL A 159 -13.83 -7.17 -13.60
N ALA A 160 -15.13 -7.52 -13.56
CA ALA A 160 -16.08 -6.86 -12.67
C ALA A 160 -15.73 -7.06 -11.19
N ILE A 161 -15.20 -8.23 -10.83
CA ILE A 161 -14.74 -8.52 -9.46
C ILE A 161 -13.55 -7.63 -9.08
N ASP A 162 -12.59 -7.48 -10.00
CA ASP A 162 -11.44 -6.59 -9.79
C ASP A 162 -11.88 -5.15 -9.57
N MET A 163 -12.68 -4.63 -10.49
CA MET A 163 -13.18 -3.25 -10.47
C MET A 163 -14.06 -2.97 -9.24
N GLY A 164 -14.98 -3.88 -8.92
CA GLY A 164 -15.88 -3.73 -7.78
C GLY A 164 -15.12 -3.67 -6.46
N MET A 165 -14.19 -4.60 -6.22
CA MET A 165 -13.40 -4.61 -4.98
C MET A 165 -12.41 -3.44 -4.87
N ASP A 166 -11.81 -3.01 -5.99
CA ASP A 166 -10.93 -1.82 -5.98
C ASP A 166 -11.73 -0.53 -5.72
N SER A 167 -12.90 -0.39 -6.34
CA SER A 167 -13.81 0.73 -6.09
C SER A 167 -14.29 0.75 -4.63
N ALA A 168 -14.68 -0.42 -4.10
CA ALA A 168 -15.11 -0.59 -2.73
C ALA A 168 -14.01 -0.22 -1.72
N TYR A 169 -12.75 -0.59 -1.99
CA TYR A 169 -11.60 -0.18 -1.18
C TYR A 169 -11.50 1.34 -1.06
N PHE A 170 -11.56 2.06 -2.17
CA PHE A 170 -11.47 3.52 -2.14
C PHE A 170 -12.72 4.18 -1.54
N ARG A 171 -13.91 3.57 -1.68
CA ARG A 171 -15.10 4.02 -0.97
C ARG A 171 -14.91 3.92 0.54
N HIS A 172 -14.38 2.80 1.03
CA HIS A 172 -14.13 2.59 2.45
C HIS A 172 -13.08 3.56 2.99
N LEU A 173 -11.97 3.77 2.27
CA LEU A 173 -10.99 4.78 2.66
C LEU A 173 -11.62 6.18 2.79
N ARG A 174 -12.49 6.56 1.84
CA ARG A 174 -13.20 7.85 1.92
C ARG A 174 -14.11 7.93 3.14
N VAL A 175 -14.84 6.87 3.47
CA VAL A 175 -15.68 6.82 4.68
C VAL A 175 -14.83 7.01 5.95
N ILE A 176 -13.68 6.34 6.05
CA ILE A 176 -12.74 6.51 7.16
C ILE A 176 -12.29 7.97 7.27
N ALA A 177 -11.93 8.59 6.15
CA ALA A 177 -11.49 9.97 6.12
C ALA A 177 -12.63 10.90 6.59
N ASP A 178 -13.82 10.80 5.99
CA ASP A 178 -14.98 11.65 6.24
C ASP A 178 -15.50 11.56 7.69
N GLN A 179 -15.29 10.42 8.35
CA GLN A 179 -15.66 10.21 9.76
C GLN A 179 -14.57 10.64 10.74
N SER A 180 -13.36 10.92 10.28
CA SER A 180 -12.24 11.29 11.14
C SER A 180 -12.12 12.78 11.32
N ASP A 181 -11.91 13.20 12.57
CA ASP A 181 -11.55 14.58 12.91
C ASP A 181 -10.06 14.87 12.69
N LEU A 182 -9.26 13.90 12.23
CA LEU A 182 -7.82 14.04 12.00
C LEU A 182 -7.55 14.50 10.55
N PRO A 183 -7.07 15.74 10.32
CA PRO A 183 -6.77 16.22 8.97
C PRO A 183 -5.77 15.34 8.22
N LEU A 184 -4.83 14.74 8.96
CA LEU A 184 -3.86 13.80 8.42
C LEU A 184 -4.51 12.60 7.69
N LEU A 185 -5.62 12.06 8.21
CA LEU A 185 -6.31 10.94 7.56
C LEU A 185 -6.98 11.38 6.25
N GLN A 186 -7.51 12.60 6.21
CA GLN A 186 -8.03 13.19 4.97
C GLN A 186 -6.93 13.34 3.92
N GLU A 187 -5.80 13.95 4.29
CA GLU A 187 -4.66 14.14 3.40
C GLU A 187 -4.07 12.80 2.90
N LEU A 188 -3.99 11.79 3.77
CA LEU A 188 -3.52 10.45 3.41
C LEU A 188 -4.44 9.76 2.39
N VAL A 189 -5.76 9.82 2.62
CA VAL A 189 -6.73 9.20 1.73
C VAL A 189 -6.82 9.93 0.40
N ASP A 190 -6.80 11.26 0.41
CA ASP A 190 -6.70 12.09 -0.80
C ASP A 190 -5.47 11.71 -1.62
N ALA A 191 -4.30 11.63 -0.99
CA ALA A 191 -3.07 11.24 -1.66
C ALA A 191 -3.17 9.82 -2.23
N LYS A 192 -3.62 8.83 -1.44
CA LYS A 192 -3.76 7.45 -1.92
C LYS A 192 -4.65 7.36 -3.16
N ILE A 193 -5.80 8.05 -3.17
CA ILE A 193 -6.75 7.98 -4.28
C ILE A 193 -6.26 8.76 -5.51
N ASP A 194 -5.77 9.98 -5.32
CA ASP A 194 -5.36 10.81 -6.46
C ASP A 194 -4.09 10.31 -7.13
N PHE A 195 -3.11 9.81 -6.36
CA PHE A 195 -1.95 9.13 -6.93
C PHE A 195 -2.36 7.87 -7.67
N PHE A 196 -3.25 7.03 -7.11
CA PHE A 196 -3.78 5.86 -7.82
C PHE A 196 -4.41 6.25 -9.16
N ASN A 197 -5.20 7.32 -9.19
CA ASN A 197 -5.80 7.83 -10.41
C ASN A 197 -4.74 8.31 -11.42
N ALA A 198 -3.74 9.06 -10.98
CA ALA A 198 -2.66 9.54 -11.85
C ALA A 198 -1.82 8.38 -12.42
N ILE A 199 -1.47 7.39 -11.60
CA ILE A 199 -0.76 6.17 -12.00
C ILE A 199 -1.60 5.39 -13.02
N THR A 200 -2.90 5.22 -12.75
CA THR A 200 -3.83 4.52 -13.65
C THR A 200 -3.96 5.24 -15.00
N ALA A 201 -4.02 6.57 -14.99
CA ALA A 201 -4.03 7.37 -16.22
C ALA A 201 -2.74 7.18 -17.03
N LEU A 202 -1.56 7.28 -16.39
CA LEU A 202 -0.27 7.06 -17.06
C LEU A 202 -0.17 5.65 -17.66
N ARG A 203 -0.60 4.61 -16.93
CA ARG A 203 -0.63 3.22 -17.42
C ARG A 203 -1.56 3.07 -18.63
N ALA A 204 -2.75 3.64 -18.57
CA ALA A 204 -3.72 3.57 -19.67
C ALA A 204 -3.18 4.25 -20.94
N LEU A 205 -2.51 5.40 -20.80
CA LEU A 205 -1.87 6.11 -21.92
C LEU A 205 -0.71 5.31 -22.50
N ALA A 206 0.16 4.75 -21.65
CA ALA A 206 1.30 3.95 -22.09
C ALA A 206 0.88 2.67 -22.84
N GLN A 207 -0.30 2.13 -22.54
CA GLN A 207 -0.87 0.93 -23.15
C GLN A 207 -1.84 1.22 -24.31
N ASP A 208 -1.95 2.48 -24.75
CA ASP A 208 -2.88 2.95 -25.78
C ASP A 208 -4.34 2.48 -25.56
N LYS A 209 -4.78 2.51 -24.30
CA LYS A 209 -6.14 2.12 -23.91
C LYS A 209 -7.11 3.28 -24.12
N PRO A 210 -8.39 3.00 -24.48
CA PRO A 210 -9.38 4.05 -24.63
C PRO A 210 -9.67 4.73 -23.28
N ASN A 211 -10.05 6.01 -23.31
CA ASN A 211 -10.33 6.77 -22.08
C ASN A 211 -11.39 6.11 -21.19
N SER A 212 -12.39 5.46 -21.81
CA SER A 212 -13.44 4.74 -21.09
C SER A 212 -12.88 3.64 -20.19
N PHE A 213 -11.84 2.94 -20.63
CA PHE A 213 -11.15 1.93 -19.84
C PHE A 213 -10.47 2.55 -18.62
N ALA A 214 -9.77 3.67 -18.78
CA ALA A 214 -9.17 4.39 -17.65
C ALA A 214 -10.23 4.85 -16.65
N TYR A 215 -11.34 5.44 -17.12
CA TYR A 215 -12.42 5.93 -16.26
C TYR A 215 -13.13 4.83 -15.45
N GLN A 216 -13.13 3.60 -15.96
CA GLN A 216 -13.68 2.45 -15.26
C GLN A 216 -12.80 1.99 -14.10
N LEU A 217 -11.47 2.09 -14.24
CA LEU A 217 -10.52 1.70 -13.20
C LEU A 217 -10.28 2.78 -12.15
N MET A 218 -10.41 4.05 -12.54
CA MET A 218 -10.14 5.19 -11.67
C MET A 218 -11.25 5.43 -10.65
N SER A 219 -10.87 5.78 -9.43
CA SER A 219 -11.80 6.08 -8.35
C SER A 219 -12.36 7.50 -8.47
N ARG A 220 -13.68 7.63 -8.24
CA ARG A 220 -14.38 8.93 -8.17
C ARG A 220 -14.32 9.57 -6.79
N LYS A 221 -13.67 8.91 -5.83
CA LYS A 221 -13.58 9.35 -4.42
C LYS A 221 -12.36 10.23 -4.15
N GLY A 222 -11.61 10.63 -5.18
CA GLY A 222 -10.44 11.52 -5.04
C GLY A 222 -10.82 13.01 -5.01
N THR A 223 -9.83 13.89 -4.93
CA THR A 223 -10.03 15.34 -4.92
C THR A 223 -10.39 15.88 -6.31
N LYS A 224 -10.01 15.15 -7.37
CA LYS A 224 -10.34 15.44 -8.77
C LYS A 224 -11.11 14.31 -9.40
N ARG A 225 -11.99 14.63 -10.35
CA ARG A 225 -12.70 13.61 -11.12
C ARG A 225 -11.71 12.84 -12.01
N PRO A 226 -11.95 11.54 -12.28
CA PRO A 226 -11.11 10.75 -13.18
C PRO A 226 -10.83 11.40 -14.54
N LYS A 227 -11.84 12.07 -15.11
CA LYS A 227 -11.71 12.78 -16.38
C LYS A 227 -10.68 13.91 -16.34
N GLU A 228 -10.63 14.64 -15.22
CA GLU A 228 -9.69 15.75 -15.04
C GLU A 228 -8.26 15.23 -14.93
N ILE A 229 -8.03 14.21 -14.09
CA ILE A 229 -6.69 13.59 -13.95
C ILE A 229 -6.19 13.00 -15.27
N LEU A 230 -7.05 12.31 -16.03
CA LEU A 230 -6.64 11.77 -17.34
C LEU A 230 -6.27 12.88 -18.34
N HIS A 231 -7.00 14.00 -18.33
CA HIS A 231 -6.67 15.14 -19.19
C HIS A 231 -5.35 15.78 -18.78
N LEU A 232 -5.13 15.98 -17.48
CA LEU A 232 -3.85 16.47 -16.95
C LEU A 232 -2.68 15.56 -17.37
N ALA A 233 -2.87 14.24 -17.38
CA ALA A 233 -1.87 13.30 -17.85
C ALA A 233 -1.59 13.42 -19.36
N LYS A 234 -2.65 13.53 -20.18
CA LYS A 234 -2.51 13.69 -21.65
C LYS A 234 -1.82 14.98 -22.07
N ASP A 235 -2.14 16.05 -21.35
CA ASP A 235 -1.69 17.40 -21.69
C ASP A 235 -0.32 17.72 -21.07
N GLY A 236 0.31 16.77 -20.36
CA GLY A 236 1.59 16.98 -19.69
C GLY A 236 1.50 17.93 -18.48
N GLN A 237 0.31 18.07 -17.89
CA GLN A 237 0.02 19.03 -16.81
C GLN A 237 0.03 18.41 -15.41
N LEU A 238 0.48 17.15 -15.26
CA LEU A 238 0.58 16.50 -13.94
C LEU A 238 1.48 17.27 -12.96
N ALA A 239 2.52 17.96 -13.44
CA ALA A 239 3.34 18.82 -12.59
C ALA A 239 2.53 19.94 -11.92
N SER A 240 1.61 20.56 -12.66
CA SER A 240 0.75 21.61 -12.12
C SER A 240 -0.23 21.07 -11.10
N TRP A 241 -0.76 19.87 -11.32
CA TRP A 241 -1.61 19.20 -10.34
C TRP A 241 -0.81 18.86 -9.07
N PHE A 242 0.35 18.23 -9.20
CA PHE A 242 1.16 17.84 -8.06
C PHE A 242 1.59 19.07 -7.24
N ASN A 243 1.99 20.17 -7.88
CA ASN A 243 2.36 21.39 -7.17
C ASN A 243 1.19 22.05 -6.42
N ALA A 244 -0.04 21.93 -6.93
CA ALA A 244 -1.23 22.42 -6.25
C ALA A 244 -1.71 21.47 -5.14
N PHE A 245 -1.44 20.17 -5.29
CA PHE A 245 -1.78 19.12 -4.33
C PHE A 245 -0.79 19.06 -3.16
N ASN A 246 0.49 19.26 -3.43
CA ASN A 246 1.57 19.12 -2.46
C ASN A 246 1.57 20.28 -1.46
N ALA A 247 1.14 19.99 -0.24
CA ALA A 247 1.18 20.92 0.90
C ALA A 247 2.46 20.79 1.75
N LEU A 248 3.37 19.88 1.40
CA LEU A 248 4.53 19.56 2.24
C LEU A 248 5.66 20.59 2.09
N PRO A 249 6.40 20.88 3.17
CA PRO A 249 7.52 21.83 3.14
C PRO A 249 8.76 21.31 2.41
N TYR A 250 8.86 19.99 2.18
CA TYR A 250 10.00 19.32 1.55
C TYR A 250 9.90 19.40 0.02
N THR A 251 10.01 20.58 -0.58
CA THR A 251 9.78 20.72 -2.03
C THR A 251 10.87 20.07 -2.89
N LYS A 252 12.14 20.20 -2.47
CA LYS A 252 13.30 19.75 -3.27
C LYS A 252 13.38 18.25 -3.50
N VAL A 253 12.89 17.42 -2.57
CA VAL A 253 12.94 15.95 -2.72
C VAL A 253 12.07 15.47 -3.88
N PHE A 254 11.12 16.30 -4.33
CA PHE A 254 10.23 15.99 -5.45
C PHE A 254 10.70 16.57 -6.79
N ASP A 255 11.78 17.37 -6.82
CA ASP A 255 12.19 18.15 -8.00
C ASP A 255 12.42 17.25 -9.23
N SER A 256 13.06 16.09 -9.07
CA SER A 256 13.32 15.15 -10.17
C SER A 256 12.02 14.63 -10.79
N TYR A 257 11.01 14.32 -9.97
CA TYR A 257 9.69 13.89 -10.43
C TYR A 257 8.92 15.03 -11.10
N VAL A 258 8.99 16.24 -10.53
CA VAL A 258 8.38 17.44 -11.12
C VAL A 258 8.99 17.74 -12.49
N GLN A 259 10.31 17.66 -12.64
CA GLN A 259 11.00 17.81 -13.92
C GLN A 259 10.61 16.71 -14.93
N ALA A 260 10.49 15.47 -14.47
CA ALA A 260 10.02 14.36 -15.31
C ALA A 260 8.56 14.58 -15.77
N MET A 261 7.69 15.12 -14.90
CA MET A 261 6.32 15.50 -15.25
C MET A 261 6.29 16.64 -16.26
N GLN A 262 7.05 17.72 -16.03
CA GLN A 262 7.14 18.88 -16.93
C GLN A 262 7.68 18.54 -18.32
N SER A 263 8.59 17.57 -18.40
CA SER A 263 9.14 17.09 -19.67
C SER A 263 8.24 16.04 -20.35
N GLY A 264 7.12 15.65 -19.74
CA GLY A 264 6.20 14.63 -20.26
C GLY A 264 6.80 13.21 -20.28
N LYS A 265 7.86 12.97 -19.50
CA LYS A 265 8.61 11.70 -19.47
C LYS A 265 8.36 10.85 -18.23
N ILE A 266 7.56 11.35 -17.29
CA ILE A 266 7.20 10.61 -16.07
C ILE A 266 6.54 9.27 -16.43
N GLN A 267 7.04 8.19 -15.87
CA GLN A 267 6.45 6.87 -16.02
C GLN A 267 5.57 6.52 -14.82
N ALA A 268 4.63 5.58 -15.01
CA ALA A 268 3.77 5.10 -13.92
C ALA A 268 4.57 4.58 -12.72
N SER A 269 5.68 3.88 -12.95
CA SER A 269 6.58 3.39 -11.90
C SER A 269 7.26 4.50 -11.10
N GLN A 270 7.62 5.61 -11.76
CA GLN A 270 8.16 6.79 -11.09
C GLN A 270 7.06 7.54 -10.31
N MET A 271 5.83 7.51 -10.81
CA MET A 271 4.68 8.06 -10.10
C MET A 271 4.33 7.24 -8.84
N GLU A 272 4.50 5.92 -8.87
CA GLU A 272 4.39 5.04 -7.70
C GLU A 272 5.49 5.34 -6.66
N GLN A 273 6.73 5.56 -7.11
CA GLN A 273 7.81 6.00 -6.23
C GLN A 273 7.51 7.36 -5.58
N LEU A 274 6.99 8.31 -6.37
CA LEU A 274 6.59 9.61 -5.87
C LEU A 274 5.46 9.48 -4.83
N GLN A 275 4.48 8.60 -5.06
CA GLN A 275 3.41 8.32 -4.09
C GLN A 275 4.00 7.85 -2.76
N ASP A 276 4.86 6.84 -2.79
CA ASP A 276 5.47 6.28 -1.58
C ASP A 276 6.34 7.31 -0.84
N LEU A 277 7.10 8.11 -1.59
CA LEU A 277 7.90 9.23 -1.07
C LEU A 277 7.01 10.30 -0.41
N TYR A 278 5.94 10.72 -1.10
CA TYR A 278 5.00 11.71 -0.60
C TYR A 278 4.31 11.25 0.67
N LEU A 279 3.76 10.02 0.69
CA LEU A 279 3.10 9.46 1.87
C LEU A 279 4.06 9.35 3.05
N THR A 280 5.32 8.97 2.81
CA THR A 280 6.36 8.92 3.85
C THR A 280 6.63 10.29 4.46
N HIS A 281 6.83 11.33 3.64
CA HIS A 281 7.01 12.69 4.17
C HIS A 281 5.77 13.23 4.86
N LEU A 282 4.56 12.89 4.36
CA LEU A 282 3.30 13.29 4.96
C LEU A 282 3.17 12.73 6.39
N VAL A 283 3.32 11.41 6.58
CA VAL A 283 3.24 10.81 7.92
C VAL A 283 4.38 11.27 8.84
N ASN A 284 5.58 11.49 8.30
CA ASN A 284 6.71 11.99 9.08
C ASN A 284 6.45 13.42 9.60
N SER A 285 5.93 14.31 8.76
CA SER A 285 5.60 15.68 9.15
C SER A 285 4.55 15.76 10.25
N ALA A 286 3.56 14.86 10.20
CA ALA A 286 2.47 14.84 11.17
C ALA A 286 2.76 14.05 12.46
N SER A 287 3.74 13.13 12.43
CA SER A 287 4.16 12.35 13.61
C SER A 287 4.86 13.16 14.71
N LEU A 288 5.19 14.43 14.42
CA LEU A 288 5.84 15.34 15.37
C LEU A 288 4.89 15.80 16.50
N ASP A 289 3.57 15.62 16.33
CA ASP A 289 2.61 15.84 17.41
C ASP A 289 2.46 14.56 18.24
N ALA A 290 3.21 14.50 19.34
CA ALA A 290 3.27 13.37 20.28
C ALA A 290 1.90 13.00 20.91
N LEU A 291 0.89 13.85 20.75
CA LEU A 291 -0.46 13.67 21.30
C LEU A 291 -1.44 13.05 20.30
N SER A 292 -0.99 12.75 19.08
CA SER A 292 -1.82 12.25 17.98
C SER A 292 -1.55 10.79 17.64
N GLY A 293 -2.52 10.14 16.98
CA GLY A 293 -2.35 8.83 16.34
C GLY A 293 -1.37 8.80 15.15
N GLY A 294 -0.60 9.87 14.91
CA GLY A 294 0.35 9.96 13.80
C GLY A 294 1.50 8.96 13.88
N GLN A 295 1.93 8.55 15.08
CA GLN A 295 3.06 7.61 15.23
C GLN A 295 2.75 6.23 14.66
N ILE A 296 1.53 5.71 14.84
CA ILE A 296 1.16 4.41 14.28
C ILE A 296 1.09 4.46 12.75
N LEU A 297 0.64 5.58 12.18
CA LEU A 297 0.63 5.79 10.73
C LEU A 297 2.05 5.82 10.16
N ARG A 298 2.98 6.52 10.84
CA ARG A 298 4.39 6.53 10.48
C ARG A 298 5.02 5.14 10.58
N TYR A 299 4.76 4.42 11.68
CA TYR A 299 5.25 3.07 11.91
C TYR A 299 4.79 2.09 10.82
N LEU A 300 3.49 2.04 10.52
CA LEU A 300 2.94 1.16 9.48
C LEU A 300 3.46 1.52 8.10
N ASN A 301 3.54 2.81 7.75
CA ASN A 301 4.14 3.25 6.50
C ASN A 301 5.60 2.79 6.39
N GLY A 302 6.39 2.90 7.47
CA GLY A 302 7.75 2.40 7.54
C GLY A 302 7.85 0.90 7.25
N ARG A 303 6.97 0.09 7.86
CA ARG A 303 6.96 -1.38 7.65
C ARG A 303 6.58 -1.75 6.23
N GLU A 304 5.65 -1.03 5.63
CA GLU A 304 5.31 -1.17 4.22
C GLU A 304 6.51 -0.85 3.32
N MET A 305 7.22 0.24 3.57
CA MET A 305 8.40 0.62 2.77
C MET A 305 9.56 -0.37 2.94
N GLU A 306 9.77 -0.88 4.15
CA GLU A 306 10.76 -1.93 4.42
C GLU A 306 10.44 -3.22 3.66
N ALA A 307 9.18 -3.66 3.68
CA ALA A 307 8.73 -4.83 2.93
C ALA A 307 8.88 -4.63 1.41
N VAL A 308 8.57 -3.44 0.89
CA VAL A 308 8.79 -3.09 -0.53
C VAL A 308 10.29 -3.14 -0.88
N ASN A 309 11.14 -2.56 -0.05
CA ASN A 309 12.59 -2.55 -0.26
C ASN A 309 13.19 -3.96 -0.23
N LEU A 310 12.78 -4.79 0.74
CA LEU A 310 13.24 -6.17 0.83
C LEU A 310 12.85 -6.98 -0.41
N ARG A 311 11.60 -6.89 -0.83
CA ARG A 311 11.15 -7.55 -2.08
C ARG A 311 11.93 -7.08 -3.29
N LEU A 312 12.11 -5.77 -3.43
CA LEU A 312 12.84 -5.17 -4.53
C LEU A 312 14.28 -5.66 -4.58
N ILE A 313 14.97 -5.71 -3.44
CA ILE A 313 16.36 -6.17 -3.34
C ILE A 313 16.45 -7.67 -3.62
N LEU A 314 15.66 -8.49 -2.94
CA LEU A 314 15.76 -9.96 -3.05
C LEU A 314 15.36 -10.44 -4.44
N LEU A 315 14.26 -9.93 -5.00
CA LEU A 315 13.83 -10.28 -6.35
C LEU A 315 14.77 -9.69 -7.41
N GLY A 316 15.23 -8.46 -7.22
CA GLY A 316 16.16 -7.82 -8.15
C GLY A 316 17.49 -8.56 -8.24
N ARG A 317 18.05 -8.98 -7.11
CA ARG A 317 19.27 -9.80 -7.05
C ARG A 317 19.12 -11.13 -7.76
N ALA A 318 18.04 -11.86 -7.48
CA ALA A 318 17.84 -13.17 -8.08
C ALA A 318 17.61 -13.13 -9.60
N ASN A 319 17.06 -12.03 -10.10
CA ASN A 319 16.90 -11.79 -11.53
C ASN A 319 18.11 -11.10 -12.17
N GLY A 320 19.21 -10.89 -11.44
CA GLY A 320 20.44 -10.29 -11.96
C GLY A 320 20.29 -8.82 -12.38
N ILE A 321 19.35 -8.08 -11.79
CA ILE A 321 19.18 -6.64 -12.04
C ILE A 321 20.40 -5.89 -11.48
N ALA A 322 20.91 -4.92 -12.24
CA ALA A 322 22.02 -4.07 -11.83
C ALA A 322 21.72 -3.36 -10.50
N LYS A 323 22.71 -3.33 -9.60
CA LYS A 323 22.54 -2.82 -8.23
C LYS A 323 22.06 -1.38 -8.22
N GLU A 324 22.61 -0.55 -9.09
CA GLU A 324 22.27 0.87 -9.23
C GLU A 324 20.79 1.05 -9.61
N ALA A 325 20.27 0.16 -10.47
CA ALA A 325 18.87 0.18 -10.91
C ALA A 325 17.90 -0.36 -9.85
N ILE A 326 18.38 -1.16 -8.88
CA ILE A 326 17.61 -1.54 -7.68
C ILE A 326 17.64 -0.37 -6.69
N GLU A 327 18.82 0.19 -6.43
CA GLU A 327 19.03 1.26 -5.46
C GLU A 327 18.25 2.54 -5.80
N GLU A 328 18.23 2.95 -7.07
CA GLU A 328 17.43 4.07 -7.57
C GLU A 328 15.93 3.88 -7.30
N ARG A 329 15.48 2.62 -7.20
CA ARG A 329 14.07 2.28 -6.99
C ARG A 329 13.70 2.02 -5.53
N MET A 330 14.66 2.00 -4.62
CA MET A 330 14.39 1.82 -3.21
C MET A 330 13.60 3.00 -2.65
N ARG A 331 12.66 2.70 -1.76
CA ARG A 331 11.89 3.67 -0.97
C ARG A 331 12.70 4.15 0.22
N LEU A 332 12.29 5.29 0.77
CA LEU A 332 12.83 5.77 2.05
C LEU A 332 12.50 4.76 3.15
N GLY A 333 13.52 4.41 3.92
CA GLY A 333 13.38 3.65 5.16
C GLY A 333 12.84 4.49 6.31
N TYR A 334 12.51 3.85 7.41
CA TYR A 334 11.89 4.50 8.58
C TYR A 334 12.75 5.61 9.21
N HIS A 335 14.07 5.44 9.18
CA HIS A 335 15.06 6.37 9.73
C HIS A 335 15.67 7.30 8.68
N ASP A 336 15.19 7.25 7.44
CA ASP A 336 15.64 8.15 6.38
C ASP A 336 14.92 9.51 6.56
N ASN A 337 15.67 10.60 6.40
CA ASN A 337 15.18 11.97 6.54
C ASN A 337 14.74 12.59 5.21
#